data_AF-A0A3M1XIY9-F1
#
_entry.id   AF-A0A3M1XIY9-F1
#
_cell.length_a   1.000
_cell.length_b   1.000
_cell.length_c   1.000
_cell.angle_alpha   90.00
_cell.angle_beta   90.00
_cell.angle_gamma   90.00
#
_symmetry.space_group_name_H-M   'P 1'
#
loop_
_entity.id
_entity.type
_entity.pdbx_description
1 polymer ?
#
loop_
_entity_poly.entity_id
_entity_poly.type
_entity_poly.pdbx_seq_one_letter_code
_entity_poly.pdbx_strand_id
1 'polypeptide(L)'
;MTYATTAPTAEAPAAFDCPGNYQATAPSTLRCAKCNRPLAVKDAQRTPTGYVCPYYVKARIATFYTAGPKQYILAALIAFVLGVGVGLVLQFVGRIGFFALILTIFVGPAAGSLVAEAIRRVNGKDRGQHIWLVAAIAMVIGAAYFAVLPALFALLAGSPGFLFALIPIVGLAIAVTTLVARLRF
;
A
#
# COMPACT_ATOMS: atom_id res chain seq x y z
N MET A 1 16.29 -66.30 14.39
CA MET A 1 15.36 -65.97 13.30
C MET A 1 14.98 -64.51 13.44
N THR A 2 15.69 -63.66 12.71
CA THR A 2 15.57 -62.19 12.72
C THR A 2 14.32 -61.78 11.92
N TYR A 3 13.41 -61.04 12.55
CA TYR A 3 12.26 -60.46 11.88
C TYR A 3 12.71 -59.23 11.08
N ALA A 4 12.57 -59.29 9.76
CA ALA A 4 12.77 -58.17 8.88
C ALA A 4 11.58 -57.21 9.05
N THR A 5 11.82 -56.07 9.70
CA THR A 5 10.97 -54.87 9.62
C THR A 5 11.01 -54.34 8.19
N THR A 6 9.96 -54.62 7.42
CA THR A 6 9.71 -53.90 6.17
C THR A 6 9.11 -52.54 6.50
N ALA A 7 9.90 -51.49 6.26
CA ALA A 7 9.43 -50.12 6.28
C ALA A 7 8.29 -49.95 5.25
N PRO A 8 7.21 -49.23 5.58
CA PRO A 8 6.14 -48.98 4.62
C PRO A 8 6.71 -48.10 3.51
N THR A 9 6.62 -48.60 2.28
CA THR A 9 6.94 -47.86 1.07
C THR A 9 6.16 -46.56 1.05
N ALA A 10 6.90 -45.45 1.14
CA ALA A 10 6.39 -44.13 0.83
C ALA A 10 6.08 -44.11 -0.67
N GLU A 11 4.89 -44.60 -1.02
CA GLU A 11 4.35 -44.52 -2.37
C GLU A 11 4.21 -43.04 -2.71
N ALA A 12 5.11 -42.54 -3.55
CA ALA A 12 5.07 -41.18 -4.05
C ALA A 12 3.68 -40.95 -4.68
N PRO A 13 2.89 -39.98 -4.18
CA PRO A 13 1.57 -39.73 -4.74
C PRO A 13 1.75 -39.29 -6.19
N ALA A 14 1.06 -40.00 -7.08
CA ALA A 14 1.04 -39.75 -8.52
C ALA A 14 1.13 -38.25 -8.83
N ALA A 15 2.08 -37.90 -9.70
CA ALA A 15 2.33 -36.55 -10.17
C ALA A 15 1.14 -36.04 -11.00
N PHE A 16 0.04 -35.72 -10.32
CA PHE A 16 -1.03 -34.95 -10.90
C PHE A 16 -0.52 -33.52 -11.06
N ASP A 17 -0.50 -33.03 -12.28
CA ASP A 17 -0.04 -31.68 -12.57
C ASP A 17 -0.92 -30.68 -11.82
N CYS A 18 -0.35 -29.91 -10.90
CA CYS A 18 -1.05 -28.79 -10.29
C CYS A 18 -0.70 -27.60 -11.17
N PRO A 19 -1.64 -26.70 -11.52
CA PRO A 19 -1.27 -25.49 -12.25
C PRO A 19 -0.26 -24.59 -11.49
N GLY A 20 0.03 -24.91 -10.22
CA GLY A 20 1.10 -24.31 -9.42
C GLY A 20 2.17 -25.26 -8.88
N ASN A 21 2.29 -26.48 -9.40
CA ASN A 21 3.26 -27.51 -8.96
C ASN A 21 3.37 -27.74 -7.44
N TYR A 22 2.30 -27.49 -6.68
CA TYR A 22 2.28 -27.71 -5.23
C TYR A 22 2.32 -29.21 -4.90
N GLN A 23 3.33 -29.59 -4.12
CA GLN A 23 3.54 -30.93 -3.56
C GLN A 23 3.42 -30.85 -2.04
N ALA A 24 2.56 -31.69 -1.44
CA ALA A 24 2.41 -31.72 0.02
C ALA A 24 3.59 -32.48 0.65
N THR A 25 4.32 -31.84 1.56
CA THR A 25 5.45 -32.49 2.26
C THR A 25 5.01 -33.62 3.19
N ALA A 26 3.80 -33.52 3.77
CA ALA A 26 3.20 -34.52 4.64
C ALA A 26 1.69 -34.58 4.35
N PRO A 27 1.22 -35.48 3.46
CA PRO A 27 -0.18 -35.53 3.07
C PRO A 27 -1.04 -35.94 4.26
N SER A 28 -2.06 -35.14 4.56
CA SER A 28 -3.06 -35.44 5.59
C SER A 28 -4.41 -35.78 4.94
N THR A 29 -5.39 -36.17 5.75
CA THR A 29 -6.78 -36.39 5.31
C THR A 29 -7.47 -35.11 4.81
N LEU A 30 -6.89 -33.92 5.07
CA LEU A 30 -7.40 -32.66 4.56
C LEU A 30 -7.22 -32.57 3.04
N ARG A 31 -8.31 -32.21 2.34
CA ARG A 31 -8.31 -31.96 0.90
C ARG A 31 -8.65 -30.51 0.59
N CYS A 32 -8.03 -29.96 -0.45
CA CYS A 32 -8.34 -28.62 -0.95
C CYS A 32 -9.74 -28.56 -1.55
N ALA A 33 -10.57 -27.58 -1.18
CA ALA A 33 -11.92 -27.42 -1.71
C ALA A 33 -11.99 -27.14 -3.23
N LYS A 34 -10.90 -26.65 -3.85
CA LYS A 34 -10.82 -26.31 -5.29
C LYS A 34 -10.30 -27.45 -6.16
N CYS A 35 -9.17 -28.05 -5.78
CA CYS A 35 -8.50 -29.10 -6.57
C CYS A 35 -8.60 -30.50 -5.96
N ASN A 36 -9.27 -30.66 -4.81
CA ASN A 36 -9.53 -31.92 -4.11
C ASN A 36 -8.28 -32.77 -3.78
N ARG A 37 -7.12 -32.12 -3.72
CA ARG A 37 -5.80 -32.72 -3.48
C ARG A 37 -5.46 -32.77 -1.98
N PRO A 38 -4.68 -33.77 -1.54
CA PRO A 38 -4.23 -33.84 -0.15
C PRO A 38 -3.34 -32.63 0.17
N LEU A 39 -3.60 -32.01 1.32
CA LEU A 39 -2.84 -30.88 1.84
C LEU A 39 -2.05 -31.31 3.06
N ALA A 40 -0.90 -30.67 3.25
CA ALA A 40 -0.23 -30.70 4.54
C ALA A 40 -0.99 -29.77 5.51
N VAL A 41 -1.14 -30.18 6.77
CA VAL A 41 -1.82 -29.39 7.81
C VAL A 41 -1.21 -27.98 7.93
N LYS A 42 0.11 -27.87 7.75
CA LYS A 42 0.88 -26.62 7.76
C LYS A 42 0.53 -25.65 6.62
N ASP A 43 0.06 -26.15 5.48
CA ASP A 43 -0.18 -25.35 4.27
C ASP A 43 -1.68 -25.04 4.05
N ALA A 44 -2.54 -25.52 4.94
CA ALA A 44 -3.99 -25.41 4.82
C ALA A 44 -4.49 -24.04 5.26
N GLN A 45 -4.88 -23.19 4.30
CA GLN A 45 -5.51 -21.90 4.61
C GLN A 45 -7.03 -22.03 4.73
N ARG A 46 -7.58 -21.54 5.83
CA ARG A 46 -9.03 -21.47 6.04
C ARG A 46 -9.64 -20.39 5.16
N THR A 47 -10.64 -20.78 4.38
CA THR A 47 -11.56 -19.88 3.67
C THR A 47 -12.99 -20.19 4.15
N PRO A 48 -13.96 -19.29 3.98
CA PRO A 48 -15.35 -19.54 4.43
C PRO A 48 -15.98 -20.81 3.83
N THR A 49 -15.48 -21.29 2.69
CA THR A 49 -15.95 -22.49 1.99
C THR A 49 -15.09 -23.74 2.27
N GLY A 50 -14.13 -23.69 3.21
CA GLY A 50 -13.23 -24.79 3.55
C GLY A 50 -11.74 -24.47 3.41
N TYR A 51 -10.89 -25.50 3.38
CA TYR A 51 -9.43 -25.34 3.26
C TYR A 51 -8.98 -25.24 1.79
N VAL A 52 -8.07 -24.33 1.51
CA VAL A 52 -7.56 -24.06 0.15
C VAL A 52 -6.03 -24.11 0.13
N CYS A 53 -5.46 -24.57 -0.98
CA CYS A 53 -4.01 -24.63 -1.18
C CYS A 53 -3.39 -23.24 -1.39
N PRO A 54 -2.09 -23.06 -1.09
CA PRO A 54 -1.43 -21.76 -1.19
C PRO A 54 -1.41 -21.19 -2.61
N TYR A 55 -1.43 -22.03 -3.65
CA TYR A 55 -1.52 -21.59 -5.04
C TYR A 55 -2.84 -20.86 -5.33
N TYR A 56 -3.99 -21.45 -4.96
CA TYR A 56 -5.29 -20.80 -5.18
C TYR A 56 -5.50 -19.58 -4.28
N VAL A 57 -4.87 -19.54 -3.10
CA VAL A 57 -4.83 -18.32 -2.28
C VAL A 57 -4.08 -17.21 -3.01
N LYS A 58 -2.87 -17.50 -3.52
CA LYS A 58 -2.07 -16.53 -4.30
C LYS A 58 -2.78 -16.08 -5.58
N ALA A 59 -3.39 -17.01 -6.31
CA ALA A 59 -4.16 -16.69 -7.51
C ALA A 59 -5.35 -15.77 -7.20
N ARG A 60 -6.08 -16.05 -6.10
CA ARG A 60 -7.19 -15.20 -5.64
C ARG A 60 -6.69 -13.79 -5.28
N ILE A 61 -5.56 -13.69 -4.58
CA ILE A 61 -4.94 -12.40 -4.25
C ILE A 61 -4.50 -11.67 -5.54
N ALA A 62 -3.91 -12.37 -6.50
CA ALA A 62 -3.49 -11.80 -7.78
C ALA A 62 -4.68 -11.30 -8.61
N THR A 63 -5.85 -11.95 -8.52
CA THR A 63 -7.06 -11.48 -9.22
C THR A 63 -7.63 -10.19 -8.60
N PHE A 64 -7.33 -9.91 -7.32
CA PHE A 64 -7.68 -8.62 -6.70
C PHE A 64 -6.76 -7.48 -7.14
N TYR A 65 -5.57 -7.79 -7.65
CA TYR A 65 -4.58 -6.82 -8.11
C TYR A 65 -4.59 -6.68 -9.64
N THR A 66 -5.70 -6.19 -10.20
CA THR A 66 -5.87 -5.86 -11.62
C THR A 66 -5.40 -4.44 -11.97
N ALA A 67 -4.52 -3.84 -11.18
CA ALA A 67 -4.04 -2.50 -11.45
C ALA A 67 -3.03 -2.50 -12.61
N GLY A 68 -3.46 -2.04 -13.78
CA GLY A 68 -2.58 -1.88 -14.95
C GLY A 68 -1.56 -0.75 -14.77
N PRO A 69 -0.41 -0.77 -15.48
CA PRO A 69 0.63 0.27 -15.36
C PRO A 69 0.12 1.67 -15.70
N LYS A 70 -0.89 1.77 -16.56
CA LYS A 70 -1.55 3.05 -16.92
C LYS A 70 -2.19 3.74 -15.71
N GLN A 71 -2.77 2.97 -14.79
CA GLN A 71 -3.46 3.50 -13.60
C GLN A 71 -2.46 4.03 -12.56
N TYR A 72 -1.25 3.47 -12.52
CA TYR A 72 -0.17 3.99 -11.69
C TYR A 72 0.33 5.34 -12.18
N ILE A 73 0.51 5.50 -13.50
CA ILE A 73 0.94 6.77 -14.10
C ILE A 73 -0.10 7.87 -13.87
N LEU A 74 -1.39 7.54 -14.06
CA LEU A 74 -2.46 8.50 -13.87
C LEU A 74 -2.58 8.95 -12.41
N ALA A 75 -2.50 8.01 -11.46
CA ALA A 75 -2.48 8.33 -10.03
C ALA A 75 -1.28 9.21 -9.65
N ALA A 76 -0.09 8.92 -10.19
CA ALA A 76 1.10 9.73 -9.96
C ALA A 76 0.92 11.16 -10.48
N LEU A 77 0.40 11.33 -11.69
CA LEU A 77 0.21 12.63 -12.32
C LEU A 77 -0.80 13.49 -11.54
N ILE A 78 -1.92 12.90 -11.11
CA ILE A 78 -2.92 13.60 -10.30
C ILE A 78 -2.37 13.96 -8.92
N ALA A 79 -1.69 13.01 -8.25
CA ALA A 79 -1.08 13.25 -6.95
C ALA A 79 -0.01 14.34 -7.01
N PHE A 80 0.75 14.42 -8.10
CA PHE A 80 1.72 15.47 -8.33
C PHE A 80 1.06 16.84 -8.51
N VAL A 81 0.07 16.95 -9.41
CA VAL A 81 -0.64 18.22 -9.69
C VAL A 81 -1.36 18.73 -8.44
N LEU A 82 -2.06 17.85 -7.72
CA LEU A 82 -2.72 18.23 -6.48
C LEU A 82 -1.72 18.49 -5.35
N GLY A 83 -0.61 17.75 -5.30
CA GLY A 83 0.48 17.99 -4.35
C GLY A 83 1.09 19.38 -4.49
N VAL A 84 1.30 19.86 -5.72
CA VAL A 84 1.69 21.25 -6.00
C VAL A 84 0.68 22.23 -5.41
N GLY A 85 -0.62 22.00 -5.64
CA GLY A 85 -1.69 22.83 -5.08
C GLY A 85 -1.69 22.85 -3.55
N VAL A 86 -1.50 21.69 -2.91
CA VAL A 86 -1.40 21.58 -1.45
C VAL A 86 -0.19 22.32 -0.91
N GLY A 87 0.97 22.16 -1.55
CA GLY A 87 2.19 22.89 -1.18
C GLY A 87 2.00 24.41 -1.27
N LEU A 88 1.34 24.89 -2.33
CA LEU A 88 1.03 26.31 -2.50
C LEU A 88 0.11 26.83 -1.39
N VAL A 89 -0.98 26.13 -1.10
CA VAL A 89 -1.93 26.50 -0.03
C VAL A 89 -1.22 26.53 1.32
N LEU A 90 -0.41 25.50 1.64
CA LEU A 90 0.36 25.44 2.88
C LEU A 90 1.36 26.61 2.99
N GLN A 91 1.98 27.01 1.89
CA GLN A 91 2.91 28.15 1.88
C GLN A 91 2.20 29.49 2.12
N PHE A 92 1.01 29.70 1.54
CA PHE A 92 0.22 30.90 1.80
C PHE A 92 -0.26 30.95 3.26
N VAL A 93 -0.69 29.81 3.81
CA VAL A 93 -1.12 29.69 5.21
C VAL A 93 0.04 29.95 6.18
N GLY A 94 1.24 29.44 5.89
CA GLY A 94 2.44 29.63 6.71
C GLY A 94 2.86 31.10 6.88
N ARG A 95 2.47 32.00 5.96
CA ARG A 95 2.77 33.45 6.05
C ARG A 95 1.90 34.21 7.06
N ILE A 96 0.82 33.62 7.55
CA ILE A 96 -0.16 34.30 8.45
C ILE A 96 0.30 34.30 9.92
N GLY A 97 1.43 33.66 10.26
CA GLY A 97 1.99 33.67 11.61
C GLY A 97 1.32 32.64 12.54
N PHE A 98 1.03 32.99 13.79
CA PHE A 98 0.57 32.03 14.82
C PHE A 98 -0.73 31.27 14.44
N PHE A 99 -1.66 31.92 13.75
CA PHE A 99 -2.89 31.28 13.26
C PHE A 99 -2.63 30.18 12.22
N ALA A 100 -1.46 30.17 11.57
CA ALA A 100 -1.08 29.13 10.62
C ALA A 100 -1.04 27.74 11.29
N LEU A 101 -0.63 27.64 12.55
CA LEU A 101 -0.58 26.35 13.26
C LEU A 101 -1.98 25.72 13.40
N ILE A 102 -2.95 26.53 13.84
CA ILE A 102 -4.34 26.08 14.01
C ILE A 102 -4.93 25.73 12.64
N LEU A 103 -4.71 26.58 11.63
CA LEU A 103 -5.26 26.34 10.30
C LEU A 103 -4.65 25.08 9.65
N THR A 104 -3.35 24.84 9.83
CA THR A 104 -2.65 23.70 9.24
C THR A 104 -3.14 22.35 9.76
N ILE A 105 -3.57 22.30 11.03
CA ILE A 105 -4.19 21.10 11.62
C ILE A 105 -5.50 20.70 10.93
N PHE A 106 -6.30 21.67 10.47
CA PHE A 106 -7.54 21.40 9.74
C PHE A 106 -7.30 21.25 8.24
N VAL A 107 -6.43 22.09 7.67
CA VAL A 107 -6.12 22.11 6.24
C VAL A 107 -5.33 20.88 5.81
N GLY A 108 -4.41 20.37 6.63
CA GLY A 108 -3.61 19.18 6.31
C GLY A 108 -4.48 17.94 6.01
N PRO A 109 -5.35 17.51 6.94
CA PRO A 109 -6.27 16.39 6.69
C PRO A 109 -7.28 16.67 5.59
N ALA A 110 -7.80 17.90 5.47
CA ALA A 110 -8.72 18.27 4.40
C ALA A 110 -8.05 18.10 3.03
N ALA A 111 -6.84 18.64 2.87
CA ALA A 111 -6.03 18.50 1.67
C ALA A 111 -5.72 17.03 1.34
N GLY A 112 -5.21 16.26 2.32
CA GLY A 112 -4.93 14.83 2.15
C GLY A 112 -6.17 14.02 1.77
N SER A 113 -7.33 14.35 2.35
CA SER A 113 -8.60 13.70 2.03
C SER A 113 -9.08 14.02 0.61
N LEU A 114 -8.91 15.26 0.16
CA LEU A 114 -9.31 15.72 -1.16
C LEU A 114 -8.47 15.05 -2.25
N VAL A 115 -7.15 14.93 -2.03
CA VAL A 115 -6.27 14.21 -2.94
C VAL A 115 -6.59 12.71 -2.97
N ALA A 116 -6.80 12.09 -1.82
CA ALA A 116 -7.18 10.67 -1.75
C ALA A 116 -8.50 10.40 -2.51
N GLU A 117 -9.48 11.29 -2.38
CA GLU A 117 -10.75 11.17 -3.07
C GLU A 117 -10.62 11.38 -4.59
N ALA A 118 -9.80 12.34 -5.03
CA ALA A 118 -9.51 12.55 -6.44
C ALA A 118 -8.85 11.31 -7.07
N ILE A 119 -7.87 10.72 -6.38
CA ILE A 119 -7.21 9.49 -6.84
C ILE A 119 -8.21 8.33 -6.90
N ARG A 120 -9.06 8.16 -5.87
CA ARG A 120 -10.09 7.10 -5.87
C ARG A 120 -11.08 7.24 -7.01
N ARG A 121 -11.53 8.46 -7.32
CA ARG A 121 -12.45 8.69 -8.43
C ARG A 121 -11.86 8.34 -9.79
N VAL A 122 -10.55 8.55 -9.96
CA VAL A 122 -9.88 8.28 -11.23
C VAL A 122 -9.42 6.83 -11.38
N ASN A 123 -8.96 6.19 -10.30
CA ASN A 123 -8.55 4.78 -10.34
C ASN A 123 -9.75 3.81 -10.28
N GLY A 124 -10.92 4.26 -9.84
CA GLY A 124 -12.14 3.43 -9.85
C GLY A 124 -12.06 2.23 -8.91
N LYS A 125 -12.49 1.06 -9.38
CA LYS A 125 -12.63 -0.17 -8.57
C LYS A 125 -11.35 -1.02 -8.52
N ASP A 126 -10.33 -0.65 -9.30
CA ASP A 126 -9.08 -1.41 -9.41
C ASP A 126 -8.17 -1.11 -8.22
N ARG A 127 -7.87 -2.15 -7.43
CA ARG A 127 -7.01 -2.04 -6.25
C ARG A 127 -5.60 -2.46 -6.62
N GLY A 128 -4.65 -1.54 -6.54
CA GLY A 128 -3.22 -1.81 -6.73
C GLY A 128 -2.48 -1.74 -5.38
N GLN A 129 -1.68 -2.76 -5.07
CA GLN A 129 -0.96 -2.86 -3.80
C GLN A 129 0.00 -1.68 -3.54
N HIS A 130 0.51 -1.06 -4.61
CA HIS A 130 1.54 -0.01 -4.52
C HIS A 130 1.01 1.40 -4.86
N ILE A 131 -0.30 1.58 -5.08
CA ILE A 131 -0.86 2.89 -5.48
C ILE A 131 -0.61 3.95 -4.40
N TRP A 132 -0.74 3.58 -3.12
CA TRP A 132 -0.48 4.54 -2.03
C TRP A 132 0.96 5.05 -2.09
N LEU A 133 1.94 4.18 -2.37
CA LEU A 133 3.36 4.53 -2.31
C LEU A 133 3.69 5.53 -3.42
N VAL A 134 3.23 5.23 -4.64
CA VAL A 134 3.42 6.10 -5.81
C VAL A 134 2.72 7.45 -5.59
N ALA A 135 1.50 7.45 -5.07
CA ALA A 135 0.77 8.68 -4.77
C ALA A 135 1.45 9.51 -3.67
N ALA A 136 1.94 8.88 -2.60
CA ALA A 136 2.63 9.57 -1.52
C ALA A 136 3.95 10.20 -2.02
N ILE A 137 4.74 9.45 -2.79
CA ILE A 137 5.99 9.97 -3.38
C ILE A 137 5.67 11.14 -4.32
N ALA A 138 4.70 11.00 -5.22
CA ALA A 138 4.33 12.05 -6.16
C ALA A 138 3.81 13.32 -5.47
N MET A 139 3.00 13.17 -4.42
CA MET A 139 2.52 14.29 -3.61
C MET A 139 3.69 14.99 -2.89
N VAL A 140 4.60 14.23 -2.29
CA VAL A 140 5.79 14.80 -1.63
C VAL A 140 6.63 15.56 -2.65
N ILE A 141 6.89 15.00 -3.83
CA ILE A 141 7.69 15.69 -4.86
C ILE A 141 6.98 16.97 -5.31
N GLY A 142 5.67 16.93 -5.56
CA GLY A 142 4.90 18.11 -5.98
C GLY A 142 4.86 19.21 -4.93
N ALA A 143 4.70 18.83 -3.65
CA ALA A 143 4.64 19.79 -2.55
C ALA A 143 6.02 20.21 -2.03
N ALA A 144 7.07 19.43 -2.27
CA ALA A 144 8.43 19.71 -1.78
C ALA A 144 8.94 21.06 -2.27
N TYR A 145 8.62 21.43 -3.52
CA TYR A 145 9.06 22.71 -4.05
C TYR A 145 8.51 23.90 -3.24
N PHE A 146 7.25 23.84 -2.83
CA PHE A 146 6.59 24.95 -2.12
C PHE A 146 6.71 24.85 -0.59
N ALA A 147 6.88 23.65 -0.03
CA ALA A 147 7.00 23.45 1.41
C ALA A 147 8.46 23.41 1.91
N VAL A 148 9.39 22.84 1.14
CA VAL A 148 10.76 22.54 1.60
C VAL A 148 11.77 23.63 1.20
N LEU A 149 11.69 24.19 -0.02
CA LEU A 149 12.60 25.29 -0.41
C LEU A 149 12.54 26.51 0.52
N PRO A 150 11.36 27.07 0.86
CA PRO A 150 11.30 28.25 1.73
C PRO A 150 11.81 27.94 3.14
N ALA A 151 11.63 26.71 3.62
CA ALA A 151 12.20 26.27 4.89
C ALA A 151 13.72 26.19 4.88
N LEU A 152 14.30 25.61 3.82
CA LEU A 152 15.74 25.54 3.65
C LEU A 152 16.37 26.94 3.50
N PHE A 153 15.71 27.82 2.73
CA PHE A 153 16.18 29.19 2.53
C PHE A 153 16.13 30.02 3.82
N ALA A 154 15.05 29.90 4.61
CA ALA A 154 14.94 30.56 5.91
C ALA A 154 15.99 30.07 6.91
N LEU A 155 16.35 28.78 6.84
CA LEU A 155 17.38 28.16 7.68
C LEU A 155 18.79 28.65 7.29
N LEU A 156 19.12 28.69 5.99
CA LEU A 156 20.40 29.21 5.50
C LEU A 156 20.56 30.72 5.75
N ALA A 157 19.47 31.49 5.67
CA ALA A 157 19.48 32.93 5.90
C ALA A 157 19.59 33.31 7.39
N GLY A 158 19.58 32.35 8.32
CA GLY A 158 19.66 32.62 9.76
C GLY A 158 18.48 33.40 10.32
N SER A 159 17.35 33.41 9.62
CA SER A 159 16.17 34.21 9.98
C SER A 159 15.38 33.55 11.12
N PRO A 160 14.84 34.33 12.08
CA PRO A 160 13.86 33.81 13.06
C PRO A 160 12.61 33.22 12.38
N GLY A 161 12.37 33.56 11.11
CA GLY A 161 11.31 32.99 10.27
C GLY A 161 11.42 31.49 10.01
N PHE A 162 12.56 30.85 10.34
CA PHE A 162 12.71 29.40 10.19
C PHE A 162 11.65 28.60 10.97
N LEU A 163 11.24 29.07 12.14
CA LEU A 163 10.20 28.41 12.96
C LEU A 163 8.86 28.38 12.21
N PHE A 164 8.51 29.46 11.52
CA PHE A 164 7.31 29.53 10.69
C PHE A 164 7.44 28.69 9.42
N ALA A 165 8.66 28.47 8.94
CA ALA A 165 8.91 27.63 7.79
C ALA A 165 8.87 26.11 8.10
N LEU A 166 8.92 25.71 9.38
CA LEU A 166 8.65 24.33 9.79
C LEU A 166 7.15 23.96 9.75
N ILE A 167 6.26 24.94 9.90
CA ILE A 167 4.80 24.75 9.89
C ILE A 167 4.30 24.04 8.62
N PRO A 168 4.65 24.48 7.38
CA PRO A 168 4.22 23.78 6.17
C PRO A 168 4.79 22.36 6.05
N ILE A 169 5.96 22.07 6.63
CA ILE A 169 6.53 20.71 6.66
C ILE A 169 5.68 19.79 7.55
N VAL A 170 5.25 20.27 8.71
CA VAL A 170 4.34 19.51 9.59
C VAL A 170 2.99 19.30 8.89
N GLY A 171 2.46 20.32 8.22
CA GLY A 171 1.23 20.22 7.42
C GLY A 171 1.34 19.19 6.30
N LEU A 172 2.48 19.14 5.60
CA LEU A 172 2.77 18.14 4.58
C LEU A 172 2.79 16.74 5.19
N ALA A 173 3.46 16.56 6.33
CA ALA A 173 3.54 15.25 6.99
C ALA A 173 2.14 14.73 7.36
N ILE A 174 1.25 15.60 7.85
CA ILE A 174 -0.15 15.27 8.17
C ILE A 174 -0.95 14.94 6.89
N ALA A 175 -0.78 15.72 5.82
CA ALA A 175 -1.44 15.46 4.54
C ALA A 175 -1.01 14.10 3.94
N VAL A 176 0.29 13.77 4.02
CA VAL A 176 0.81 12.49 3.53
C VAL A 176 0.31 11.32 4.39
N THR A 177 0.33 11.45 5.72
CA THR A 177 -0.19 10.38 6.60
C THR A 177 -1.68 10.14 6.38
N THR A 178 -2.49 11.19 6.22
CA THR A 178 -3.92 11.04 5.95
C THR A 178 -4.21 10.43 4.58
N LEU A 179 -3.42 10.79 3.56
CA LEU A 179 -3.49 10.16 2.24
C LEU A 179 -3.12 8.68 2.29
N VAL A 180 -2.02 8.32 2.96
CA VAL A 180 -1.59 6.92 3.13
C VAL A 180 -2.63 6.12 3.92
N ALA A 181 -3.15 6.69 5.02
CA ALA A 181 -4.19 6.05 5.81
C ALA A 181 -5.44 5.78 4.96
N ARG A 182 -5.89 6.74 4.14
CA ARG A 182 -7.10 6.57 3.32
C ARG A 182 -6.94 5.71 2.07
N LEU A 183 -5.73 5.58 1.52
CA LEU A 183 -5.47 4.72 0.35
C LEU A 183 -5.11 3.29 0.76
N ARG A 184 -4.74 3.06 2.01
CA ARG A 184 -4.45 1.72 2.53
C ARG A 184 -5.71 0.90 2.85
N PHE A 185 -6.84 1.55 3.13
CA PHE A 185 -8.15 0.93 3.39
C PHE A 185 -9.03 0.95 2.14
#